data_AF-A0A0Z8HI46-F1
#
_entry.id   AF-A0A0Z8HI46-F1
#
_cell.length_a   1.000
_cell.length_b   1.000
_cell.length_c   1.000
_cell.angle_alpha   90.00
_cell.angle_beta   90.00
_cell.angle_gamma   90.00
#
_symmetry.space_group_name_H-M   'P 1'
#
loop_
_entity.id
_entity.type
_entity.pdbx_description
1 polymer ?
#
loop_
_entity_poly.entity_id
_entity_poly.type
_entity_poly.pdbx_seq_one_letter_code
_entity_poly.pdbx_strand_id
1 'polypeptide(L)'
;MIHVKKGGGGSAPLSHLFSQVLVSSELLKGDVSALDFVNDAVKDDFGEIFLKAPGEECEIIIAIIHKNYSSPLEKVLPFFSMISLLFTCERLSLYGYKYRVALIEQLGQQSM
;
A
#
# COMPACT_ATOMS: atom_id res chain seq x y z
N MET A 1 -6.78 -2.14 -1.03
CA MET A 1 -5.54 -2.90 -0.71
C MET A 1 -4.69 -2.10 0.29
N ILE A 2 -4.10 -2.74 1.30
CA ILE A 2 -3.29 -2.06 2.33
C ILE A 2 -1.89 -2.67 2.39
N HIS A 3 -0.85 -1.83 2.30
CA HIS A 3 0.53 -2.23 2.52
C HIS A 3 1.06 -1.59 3.78
N VAL A 4 1.60 -2.38 4.70
CA VAL A 4 2.08 -1.91 6.01
C VAL A 4 3.56 -2.22 6.18
N LYS A 5 4.37 -1.23 6.58
CA LYS A 5 5.78 -1.47 6.93
C LYS A 5 6.30 -0.53 8.00
N LYS A 6 7.30 -0.97 8.77
CA LYS A 6 8.03 -0.12 9.72
C LYS A 6 8.92 0.87 8.98
N GLY A 7 8.76 2.16 9.28
CA GLY A 7 9.50 3.26 8.66
C GLY A 7 10.85 3.58 9.31
N GLY A 8 11.36 2.72 10.20
CA GLY A 8 12.70 2.86 10.77
C GLY A 8 13.79 2.27 9.86
N GLY A 9 15.02 2.76 9.98
CA GLY A 9 16.19 2.17 9.30
C GLY A 9 16.62 2.82 7.98
N GLY A 10 16.22 4.06 7.70
CA GLY A 10 16.61 4.82 6.51
C GLY A 10 15.70 4.60 5.30
N SER A 11 16.19 4.91 4.10
CA SER A 11 15.33 4.92 2.89
C SER A 11 15.00 3.54 2.34
N ALA A 12 15.89 2.55 2.48
CA ALA A 12 15.76 1.26 1.79
C ALA A 12 14.47 0.49 2.16
N PRO A 13 14.06 0.37 3.44
CA PRO A 13 12.82 -0.32 3.80
C PRO A 13 11.57 0.32 3.20
N LEU A 14 11.55 1.65 3.12
CA LEU A 14 10.42 2.42 2.58
C LEU A 14 10.39 2.37 1.06
N SER A 15 11.53 2.52 0.39
CA SER A 15 11.60 2.32 -1.06
C SER A 15 11.11 0.92 -1.45
N HIS A 16 11.43 -0.11 -0.67
CA HIS A 16 10.88 -1.46 -0.88
C HIS A 16 9.35 -1.52 -0.68
N LEU A 17 8.80 -0.86 0.35
CA LEU A 17 7.35 -0.76 0.54
C LEU A 17 6.69 -0.17 -0.71
N PHE A 18 7.23 0.93 -1.23
CA PHE A 18 6.67 1.62 -2.39
C PHE A 18 6.78 0.78 -3.66
N SER A 19 7.90 0.08 -3.86
CA SER A 19 8.01 -0.90 -4.95
C SER A 19 6.99 -2.04 -4.84
N GLN A 20 6.74 -2.54 -3.63
CA GLN A 20 5.70 -3.57 -3.41
C GLN A 20 4.32 -3.06 -3.80
N VAL A 21 3.96 -1.85 -3.34
CA VAL A 21 2.70 -1.19 -3.70
C VAL A 21 2.55 -1.09 -5.22
N LEU A 22 3.61 -0.66 -5.90
CA LEU A 22 3.58 -0.44 -7.34
C LEU A 22 3.39 -1.76 -8.10
N VAL A 23 4.19 -2.77 -7.77
CA VAL A 23 4.13 -4.08 -8.44
C VAL A 23 2.76 -4.73 -8.27
N SER A 24 2.19 -4.73 -7.07
CA SER A 24 0.87 -5.31 -6.84
C SER A 24 -0.24 -4.54 -7.55
N SER A 25 -0.14 -3.21 -7.58
CA SER A 25 -1.16 -2.36 -8.22
C SER A 25 -1.13 -2.50 -9.74
N GLU A 26 0.07 -2.60 -10.32
CA GLU A 26 0.27 -2.84 -11.74
C GLU A 26 -0.24 -4.21 -12.15
N LEU A 27 0.09 -5.26 -11.39
CA LEU A 27 -0.39 -6.63 -11.65
C LEU A 27 -1.92 -6.68 -11.62
N LEU A 28 -2.54 -6.15 -10.56
CA LEU A 28 -3.99 -6.15 -10.40
C LEU A 28 -4.70 -5.32 -11.50
N LYS A 29 -4.03 -4.29 -12.04
CA LYS A 29 -4.60 -3.47 -13.11
C LYS A 29 -4.44 -4.09 -14.49
N GLY A 30 -3.28 -4.68 -14.77
CA GLY A 30 -2.87 -5.12 -16.09
C GLY A 30 -3.20 -6.57 -16.42
N ASP A 31 -3.45 -7.41 -15.40
CA ASP A 31 -3.68 -8.84 -15.57
C ASP A 31 -5.05 -9.25 -14.99
N VAL A 32 -5.98 -9.61 -15.88
CA VAL A 32 -7.32 -10.09 -15.50
C VAL A 32 -7.22 -11.37 -14.66
N SER A 33 -6.24 -12.24 -14.94
CA SER A 33 -6.07 -13.48 -14.17
C SER A 33 -5.68 -13.22 -12.71
N ALA A 34 -5.01 -12.09 -12.43
CA ALA A 34 -4.71 -11.68 -11.06
C ALA A 34 -5.98 -11.25 -10.30
N LEU A 35 -6.91 -10.57 -10.99
CA LEU A 35 -8.21 -10.20 -10.41
C LEU A 35 -9.05 -11.45 -10.12
N ASP A 36 -9.12 -12.37 -11.08
CA ASP A 36 -9.86 -13.63 -10.94
C ASP A 36 -9.29 -14.47 -9.80
N PHE A 37 -7.97 -14.60 -9.72
CA PHE A 37 -7.30 -15.31 -8.64
C PHE A 37 -7.65 -14.75 -7.24
N VAL A 38 -7.68 -13.42 -7.09
CA VAL A 38 -8.07 -12.77 -5.84
C VAL A 38 -9.56 -13.02 -5.53
N ASN A 39 -10.42 -12.90 -6.53
CA ASN A 39 -11.86 -13.11 -6.36
C ASN A 39 -12.20 -14.55 -6.01
N ASP A 40 -11.53 -15.53 -6.62
CA ASP A 40 -11.72 -16.95 -6.31
C ASP A 40 -11.30 -17.25 -4.86
N ALA A 41 -10.14 -16.75 -4.44
CA ALA A 41 -9.69 -16.91 -3.05
C ALA A 41 -10.67 -16.29 -2.04
N VAL A 42 -11.22 -15.11 -2.33
CA VAL A 42 -12.22 -14.48 -1.43
C VAL A 42 -13.55 -15.22 -1.49
N LYS A 43 -13.96 -15.72 -2.65
CA LYS A 43 -15.20 -16.47 -2.80
C LYS A 43 -15.16 -17.80 -2.05
N ASP A 44 -14.01 -18.48 -2.03
CA ASP A 44 -13.84 -19.73 -1.29
C ASP A 44 -14.01 -19.53 0.23
N ASP A 45 -13.53 -18.42 0.77
CA ASP A 45 -13.60 -18.12 2.21
C ASP A 45 -14.88 -17.39 2.63
N PHE A 46 -15.45 -16.54 1.76
CA PHE A 46 -16.51 -15.59 2.11
C PHE A 46 -17.77 -15.68 1.23
N GLY A 47 -17.73 -16.45 0.13
CA GLY A 47 -18.88 -16.68 -0.75
C GLY A 47 -19.23 -15.53 -1.70
N GLU A 48 -18.43 -14.46 -1.75
CA GLU A 48 -18.73 -13.23 -2.49
C GLU A 48 -17.61 -12.83 -3.46
N ILE A 49 -17.99 -12.14 -4.55
CA ILE A 49 -17.02 -11.50 -5.45
C ILE A 49 -16.56 -10.20 -4.78
N PHE A 50 -15.26 -10.08 -4.56
CA PHE A 50 -14.67 -8.97 -3.81
C PHE A 50 -14.47 -7.71 -4.65
N LEU A 51 -13.83 -7.86 -5.83
CA LEU A 51 -13.48 -6.74 -6.71
C LEU A 51 -14.09 -6.96 -8.10
N LYS A 52 -14.92 -6.02 -8.56
CA LYS A 52 -15.51 -6.11 -9.91
C LYS A 52 -14.57 -5.53 -10.96
N ALA A 53 -13.82 -4.48 -10.61
CA ALA A 53 -12.80 -3.91 -11.48
C ALA A 53 -11.62 -3.32 -10.69
N PRO A 54 -10.39 -3.36 -11.25
CA PRO A 54 -9.25 -2.67 -10.68
C PRO A 54 -9.30 -1.15 -10.95
N GLY A 55 -8.88 -0.36 -9.98
CA GLY A 55 -8.85 1.12 -10.06
C GLY A 55 -9.70 1.75 -8.96
N GLU A 56 -10.70 2.55 -9.33
CA GLU A 56 -11.46 3.37 -8.38
C GLU A 56 -12.21 2.60 -7.29
N GLU A 57 -12.59 1.35 -7.55
CA GLU A 57 -13.24 0.47 -6.57
C GLU A 57 -12.27 -0.05 -5.50
N CYS A 58 -10.96 -0.02 -5.77
CA CYS A 58 -9.92 -0.50 -4.86
C CYS A 58 -9.02 0.65 -4.43
N GLU A 59 -9.24 1.21 -3.24
CA GLU A 59 -8.34 2.22 -2.68
C GLU A 59 -7.04 1.58 -2.16
N ILE A 60 -5.90 2.20 -2.49
CA ILE A 60 -4.56 1.77 -2.08
C ILE A 60 -4.13 2.55 -0.84
N ILE A 61 -3.89 1.86 0.27
CA ILE A 61 -3.44 2.46 1.52
C ILE A 61 -1.98 2.07 1.77
N ILE A 62 -1.10 3.06 1.88
CA ILE A 62 0.31 2.90 2.23
C ILE A 62 0.47 3.31 3.70
N ALA A 63 0.58 2.34 4.60
CA ALA A 63 0.69 2.56 6.03
C ALA A 63 2.14 2.38 6.51
N ILE A 64 2.70 3.41 7.13
CA ILE A 64 4.08 3.44 7.61
C ILE A 64 4.06 3.53 9.13
N ILE A 65 4.51 2.46 9.80
CA ILE A 65 4.63 2.42 11.25
C ILE A 65 5.80 3.31 11.66
N HIS A 66 5.52 4.37 12.42
CA HIS A 66 6.55 5.30 12.85
C HIS A 66 6.25 5.89 14.24
N LYS A 67 7.29 6.08 15.06
CA LYS A 67 7.15 6.65 16.42
C LYS A 67 6.59 8.07 16.43
N ASN A 68 6.89 8.85 15.39
CA ASN A 68 6.42 10.22 15.21
C ASN A 68 5.19 10.26 14.29
N TYR A 69 4.22 9.37 14.48
CA TYR A 69 3.09 9.21 13.55
C TYR A 69 2.20 10.46 13.43
N SER A 70 2.16 11.31 14.45
CA SER A 70 1.41 12.57 14.42
C SER A 70 2.16 13.71 13.72
N SER A 71 3.42 13.49 13.30
CA SER A 71 4.18 14.49 12.56
C SER A 71 3.80 14.49 11.07
N PRO A 72 3.93 15.63 10.38
CA PRO A 72 3.80 15.68 8.93
C PRO A 72 4.75 14.69 8.24
N LEU A 73 4.29 14.11 7.13
CA LEU A 73 4.99 13.04 6.41
C LEU A 73 6.40 13.48 5.95
N GLU A 74 6.53 14.71 5.50
CA GLU A 74 7.78 15.33 5.04
C GLU A 74 8.82 15.52 6.15
N LYS A 75 8.40 15.50 7.43
CA LYS A 75 9.31 15.52 8.58
C LYS A 75 9.73 14.12 9.02
N VAL A 76 9.07 13.09 8.52
CA VAL A 76 9.28 11.68 8.90
C VAL A 76 10.04 10.91 7.83
N LEU A 77 9.73 11.15 6.56
CA LEU A 77 10.34 10.43 5.45
C LEU A 77 11.73 10.98 5.10
N PRO A 78 12.74 10.10 4.95
CA PRO A 78 14.00 10.48 4.31
C PRO A 78 13.77 11.01 2.89
N PHE A 79 14.64 11.90 2.42
CA PHE A 79 14.53 12.53 1.10
C PHE A 79 14.28 11.55 -0.05
N PHE A 80 15.09 10.48 -0.14
CA PHE A 80 14.92 9.48 -1.20
C PHE A 80 13.63 8.67 -1.07
N SER A 81 13.10 8.49 0.15
CA SER A 81 11.79 7.86 0.35
C SER A 81 10.67 8.75 -0.17
N MET A 82 10.77 10.07 0.00
CA MET A 82 9.79 11.01 -0.57
C MET A 82 9.79 10.95 -2.10
N ILE A 83 10.97 10.88 -2.72
CA ILE A 83 11.08 10.72 -4.18
C ILE A 83 10.43 9.41 -4.64
N SER A 84 10.77 8.28 -4.01
CA SER A 84 10.16 6.98 -4.34
C SER A 84 8.64 6.99 -4.14
N LEU A 85 8.15 7.67 -3.10
CA LEU A 85 6.73 7.81 -2.85
C LEU A 85 6.05 8.63 -3.94
N LEU A 86 6.63 9.76 -4.36
CA LEU A 86 6.10 10.60 -5.44
C LEU A 86 5.91 9.79 -6.72
N PHE A 87 6.95 9.07 -7.17
CA PHE A 87 6.88 8.21 -8.35
C PHE A 87 5.80 7.12 -8.22
N THR A 88 5.61 6.58 -7.02
CA THR A 88 4.58 5.57 -6.77
C THR A 88 3.20 6.19 -6.89
N CYS A 89 2.96 7.33 -6.24
CA CYS A 89 1.68 8.06 -6.30
C CYS A 89 1.31 8.46 -7.73
N GLU A 90 2.28 8.95 -8.53
CA GLU A 90 2.06 9.29 -9.93
C GLU A 90 1.59 8.06 -10.74
N ARG A 91 2.24 6.91 -10.57
CA ARG A 91 1.86 5.67 -11.26
C ARG A 91 0.50 5.14 -10.80
N LEU A 92 0.19 5.22 -9.50
CA LEU A 92 -1.13 4.85 -8.99
C LEU A 92 -2.23 5.71 -9.62
N SER A 93 -2.01 7.02 -9.75
CA SER A 93 -2.93 7.91 -10.47
C SER A 93 -3.11 7.49 -11.94
N LEU A 94 -2.02 7.15 -12.64
CA LEU A 94 -2.07 6.70 -14.03
C LEU A 94 -2.83 5.38 -14.20
N TYR A 95 -2.77 4.48 -13.23
CA TYR A 95 -3.55 3.24 -13.21
C TYR A 95 -5.02 3.45 -12.80
N GLY A 96 -5.40 4.67 -12.39
CA GLY A 96 -6.75 5.02 -11.97
C GLY A 96 -7.10 4.55 -10.56
N TYR A 97 -6.10 4.36 -9.69
CA TYR A 97 -6.33 4.04 -8.28
C TYR A 97 -6.49 5.31 -7.45
N LYS A 98 -7.43 5.28 -6.49
CA LYS A 98 -7.39 6.18 -5.33
C LYS A 98 -6.32 5.69 -4.37
N TYR A 99 -5.63 6.60 -3.70
CA TYR A 99 -4.61 6.22 -2.72
C TYR A 99 -4.54 7.15 -1.51
N ARG A 100 -4.08 6.60 -0.40
CA ARG A 100 -3.78 7.34 0.84
C ARG A 100 -2.46 6.85 1.43
N VAL A 101 -1.75 7.79 2.05
CA VAL A 101 -0.55 7.51 2.83
C VAL A 101 -0.86 7.85 4.28
N ALA A 102 -0.60 6.91 5.17
CA ALA A 102 -0.86 7.06 6.60
C ALA A 102 0.40 6.74 7.40
N LEU A 103 0.76 7.63 8.32
CA LEU A 103 1.64 7.26 9.42
C LEU A 103 0.79 6.63 10.51
N ILE A 104 1.21 5.47 11.00
CA ILE A 104 0.48 4.73 12.05
C ILE A 104 1.41 4.40 13.21
N GLU A 105 0.82 4.18 14.39
CA GLU A 105 1.54 3.63 15.53
C GLU A 105 1.34 2.12 15.64
N GLN A 106 2.32 1.44 16.20
CA GLN A 106 2.18 0.06 16.63
C GLN A 106 1.88 0.08 18.13
N LEU A 107 0.64 -0.25 18.50
CA LEU A 107 0.29 -0.52 19.90
C LEU A 107 1.07 -1.77 20.36
N GLY A 108 1.64 -1.73 21.56
CA GLY A 108 2.50 -2.81 22.07
C GLY A 108 1.83 -4.18 21.98
N GLN A 109 2.59 -5.21 21.59
CA GLN A 109 2.15 -6.60 21.76
C GLN A 109 1.90 -6.81 23.26
N GLN A 110 0.64 -7.01 23.67
CA GLN A 110 0.39 -7.64 24.95
C GLN A 110 1.04 -9.02 24.88
N SER A 111 2.10 -9.22 25.65
CA SER A 111 2.66 -10.54 25.90
C SER A 111 1.57 -11.36 26.60
N MET A 112 0.99 -12.33 25.88
CA MET A 112 0.30 -13.45 26.52
C MET A 112 1.33 -14.39 27.15
#